data_AF-A0AAU5QCT8-F1
#
_entry.id   AF-A0AAU5QCT8-F1
#
_cell.length_a   1.000
_cell.length_b   1.000
_cell.length_c   1.000
_cell.angle_alpha   90.00
_cell.angle_beta   90.00
_cell.angle_gamma   90.00
#
_symmetry.space_group_name_H-M   'P 1'
#
loop_
_entity.id
_entity.type
_entity.pdbx_description
1 polymer ?
#
loop_
_entity_poly.entity_id
_entity_poly.type
_entity_poly.pdbx_seq_one_letter_code
_entity_poly.pdbx_strand_id
1 'polypeptide(L)'
;MPAPDRTGSPFRAATDGPAYAALGTAMAEVYGRPMSFLGQGGSIPLCNVLADAYPRAEIILMGVEEPQCLIHAPNESVDPTEIEHMAQVEALFLRRFSAAASPTTVR
;
A
#
# COMPACT_ATOMS: atom_id res chain seq x y z
N MET A 1 34.22 0.01 16.95
CA MET A 1 32.83 -0.44 17.02
C MET A 1 32.45 -0.99 15.65
N PRO A 2 32.13 -2.28 15.50
CA PRO A 2 31.54 -2.76 14.25
C PRO A 2 30.19 -2.04 14.04
N ALA A 3 29.87 -1.73 12.79
CA ALA A 3 28.57 -1.14 12.45
C ALA A 3 27.45 -2.09 12.93
N PRO A 4 26.31 -1.56 13.40
CA PRO A 4 25.18 -2.41 13.76
C PRO A 4 24.79 -3.26 12.55
N ASP A 5 24.47 -4.50 12.84
CA ASP A 5 23.73 -5.40 11.96
C ASP A 5 22.66 -4.61 11.18
N ARG A 6 22.80 -4.55 9.84
CA ARG A 6 21.83 -3.92 8.93
C ARG A 6 20.90 -4.97 8.29
N THR A 7 20.72 -6.13 8.90
CA THR A 7 19.83 -7.16 8.38
C THR A 7 18.37 -6.77 8.64
N GLY A 8 17.59 -6.76 7.56
CA GLY A 8 16.14 -6.60 7.63
C GLY A 8 15.48 -7.95 7.39
N SER A 9 14.48 -8.29 8.20
CA SER A 9 13.63 -9.45 7.93
C SER A 9 12.68 -9.18 6.76
N PRO A 10 12.35 -10.18 5.92
CA PRO A 10 11.35 -10.00 4.87
C PRO A 10 9.96 -9.80 5.49
N PHE A 11 9.12 -9.04 4.79
CA PHE A 11 7.72 -8.82 5.16
C PHE A 11 6.78 -9.40 4.10
N ARG A 12 5.66 -9.98 4.52
CA ARG A 12 4.59 -10.45 3.63
C ARG A 12 3.24 -10.04 4.20
N ALA A 13 2.53 -9.16 3.51
CA ALA A 13 1.18 -8.76 3.89
C ALA A 13 0.17 -9.91 3.70
N ALA A 14 -0.83 -9.98 4.58
CA ALA A 14 -2.09 -10.67 4.30
C ALA A 14 -2.93 -9.78 3.38
N THR A 15 -3.44 -10.34 2.28
CA THR A 15 -4.01 -9.57 1.17
C THR A 15 -5.48 -9.91 0.86
N ASP A 16 -6.11 -10.72 1.70
CA ASP A 16 -7.47 -11.25 1.53
C ASP A 16 -8.50 -10.54 2.44
N GLY A 17 -8.06 -9.51 3.17
CA GLY A 17 -8.90 -8.76 4.09
C GLY A 17 -9.76 -7.67 3.43
N PRO A 18 -10.71 -7.11 4.19
CA PRO A 18 -11.63 -6.09 3.71
C PRO A 18 -10.94 -4.80 3.24
N ALA A 19 -9.78 -4.42 3.80
CA ALA A 19 -9.06 -3.25 3.33
C ALA A 19 -8.49 -3.47 1.92
N TYR A 20 -7.90 -4.63 1.66
CA TYR A 20 -7.43 -5.00 0.32
C TYR A 20 -8.57 -5.11 -0.71
N ALA A 21 -9.74 -5.63 -0.32
CA ALA A 21 -10.91 -5.66 -1.19
C ALA A 21 -11.41 -4.25 -1.56
N ALA A 22 -11.48 -3.34 -0.57
CA ALA A 22 -11.86 -1.94 -0.80
C ALA A 22 -10.86 -1.20 -1.70
N LEU A 23 -9.56 -1.42 -1.46
CA LEU A 23 -8.50 -0.84 -2.28
C LEU A 23 -8.54 -1.37 -3.72
N GLY A 24 -8.70 -2.68 -3.89
CA GLY A 24 -8.77 -3.30 -5.22
C GLY A 24 -9.93 -2.74 -6.06
N THR A 25 -11.07 -2.45 -5.42
CA THR A 25 -12.20 -1.79 -6.08
C THR A 25 -11.87 -0.35 -6.47
N ALA A 26 -11.22 0.41 -5.57
CA ALA A 26 -10.82 1.79 -5.85
C ALA A 26 -9.79 1.88 -6.99
N MET A 27 -8.77 1.02 -6.98
CA MET A 27 -7.76 0.91 -8.03
C MET A 27 -8.38 0.56 -9.38
N ALA A 28 -9.30 -0.42 -9.41
CA ALA A 28 -9.96 -0.82 -10.65
C ALA A 28 -10.82 0.29 -11.27
N GLU A 29 -11.44 1.12 -10.44
CA GLU A 29 -12.24 2.26 -10.89
C GLU A 29 -11.38 3.36 -11.53
N VAL A 30 -10.20 3.66 -10.96
CA VAL A 30 -9.32 4.73 -11.46
C VAL A 30 -8.50 4.26 -12.68
N TYR A 31 -7.92 3.06 -12.61
CA TYR A 31 -7.01 2.56 -13.64
C TYR A 31 -7.69 1.71 -14.72
N GLY A 32 -8.99 1.41 -14.59
CA GLY A 32 -9.75 0.63 -15.56
C GLY A 32 -9.32 -0.83 -15.69
N ARG A 33 -8.52 -1.35 -14.75
CA ARG A 33 -8.00 -2.72 -14.73
C ARG A 33 -7.85 -3.24 -13.29
N PRO A 34 -7.89 -4.57 -13.07
CA PRO A 34 -7.71 -5.12 -11.73
C PRO A 34 -6.38 -4.69 -11.09
N MET A 35 -6.40 -4.48 -9.77
CA MET A 35 -5.20 -4.24 -8.97
C MET A 35 -4.25 -5.45 -9.06
N SER A 36 -2.96 -5.17 -9.22
CA SER A 36 -1.89 -6.17 -9.20
C SER A 36 -1.25 -6.25 -7.83
N PHE A 37 -0.73 -7.42 -7.48
CA PHE A 37 0.10 -7.63 -6.30
C PHE A 37 1.57 -7.72 -6.71
N LEU A 38 2.43 -7.00 -6.02
CA LEU A 38 3.86 -6.93 -6.32
C LEU A 38 4.68 -7.21 -5.07
N GLY A 39 5.72 -8.03 -5.22
CA GLY A 39 6.81 -8.15 -4.25
C GLY A 39 8.02 -7.35 -4.75
N GLN A 40 8.72 -6.67 -3.85
CA GLN A 40 9.91 -5.86 -4.18
C GLN A 40 11.10 -6.26 -3.31
N GLY A 41 12.32 -6.10 -3.86
CA GLY A 41 13.57 -6.40 -3.15
C GLY A 41 14.04 -5.29 -2.21
N GLY A 42 13.40 -4.11 -2.25
CA GLY A 42 13.65 -3.02 -1.31
C GLY A 42 13.28 -3.40 0.12
N SER A 43 13.92 -2.77 1.10
CA SER A 43 13.67 -3.02 2.53
C SER A 43 12.86 -1.88 3.15
N ILE A 44 11.73 -2.21 3.76
CA ILE A 44 10.92 -1.30 4.57
C ILE A 44 10.75 -1.91 5.97
N PRO A 45 11.74 -1.76 6.88
CA PRO A 45 11.73 -2.43 8.19
C PRO A 45 10.51 -2.10 9.06
N LEU A 46 9.91 -0.93 8.84
CA LEU A 46 8.71 -0.48 9.53
C LEU A 46 7.53 -1.46 9.36
N CYS A 47 7.44 -2.19 8.24
CA CYS A 47 6.38 -3.17 8.03
C CYS A 47 6.41 -4.29 9.07
N ASN A 48 7.60 -4.81 9.43
CA ASN A 48 7.73 -5.83 10.48
C ASN A 48 7.39 -5.26 11.85
N VAL A 49 7.87 -4.04 12.15
CA VAL A 49 7.56 -3.36 13.42
C VAL A 49 6.05 -3.17 13.59
N LEU A 50 5.34 -2.76 12.54
CA LEU A 50 3.89 -2.58 12.57
C LEU A 50 3.15 -3.93 12.65
N ALA A 51 3.63 -4.96 11.95
CA ALA A 51 3.05 -6.30 12.02
C ALA A 51 3.16 -6.90 13.43
N ASP A 52 4.30 -6.72 14.09
CA ASP A 52 4.52 -7.19 15.46
C ASP A 52 3.68 -6.40 16.49
N ALA A 53 3.62 -5.08 16.33
CA ALA A 53 2.87 -4.21 17.24
C ALA A 53 1.35 -4.36 17.08
N TYR A 54 0.88 -4.61 15.86
CA TYR A 54 -0.54 -4.66 15.50
C TYR A 54 -0.84 -5.91 14.66
N PRO A 55 -0.77 -7.13 15.25
CA PRO A 55 -0.87 -8.39 14.50
C PRO A 55 -2.23 -8.65 13.84
N ARG A 56 -3.24 -7.84 14.15
CA ARG A 56 -4.58 -7.91 13.55
C ARG A 56 -4.84 -6.80 12.52
N ALA A 57 -3.92 -5.86 12.34
CA ALA A 57 -4.06 -4.81 11.35
C ALA A 57 -3.70 -5.34 9.95
N GLU A 58 -4.50 -4.98 8.95
CA GLU A 58 -4.06 -5.10 7.56
C GLU A 58 -3.02 -4.02 7.28
N ILE A 59 -1.90 -4.40 6.68
CA ILE A 59 -0.83 -3.49 6.28
C ILE A 59 -0.77 -3.48 4.76
N ILE A 60 -0.97 -2.30 4.17
CA ILE A 60 -0.96 -2.07 2.74
C ILE A 60 0.24 -1.17 2.42
N LEU A 61 1.02 -1.56 1.42
CA LEU A 61 1.99 -0.70 0.75
C LEU A 61 1.44 -0.31 -0.61
N MET A 62 1.25 1.00 -0.82
CA MET A 62 0.76 1.59 -2.07
C MET A 62 1.39 2.98 -2.23
N GLY A 63 1.55 3.43 -3.47
CA GLY A 63 2.14 4.73 -3.77
C GLY A 63 2.35 4.90 -5.28
N VAL A 64 2.99 5.99 -5.66
CA VAL A 64 3.37 6.28 -7.05
C VAL A 64 4.64 5.49 -7.39
N GLU A 65 4.55 4.62 -8.39
CA GLU A 65 5.67 3.77 -8.83
C GLU A 65 5.46 3.31 -10.28
N GLU A 66 5.14 4.24 -11.17
CA GLU A 66 5.09 3.98 -12.60
C GLU A 66 6.48 3.61 -13.14
N PRO A 67 6.59 2.87 -14.27
CA PRO A 67 7.87 2.29 -14.70
C PRO A 67 9.02 3.27 -14.93
N GLN A 68 8.72 4.56 -15.14
CA GLN A 68 9.71 5.61 -15.38
C GLN A 68 10.12 6.38 -14.12
N CYS A 69 9.61 5.98 -12.94
CA CYS A 69 9.91 6.65 -11.67
C CYS A 69 11.43 6.69 -11.38
N LEU A 70 12.10 5.54 -11.56
CA LEU A 70 13.55 5.39 -11.34
C LEU A 70 14.01 5.88 -9.95
N ILE A 71 13.27 5.48 -8.92
CA ILE A 71 13.54 5.85 -7.52
C ILE A 71 15.02 5.56 -7.18
N HIS A 72 15.70 6.57 -6.62
CA HIS A 72 17.13 6.60 -6.29
C HIS A 72 18.13 6.77 -7.45
N ALA A 73 17.67 7.04 -8.69
CA ALA A 73 18.54 7.39 -9.81
C ALA A 73 18.64 8.91 -10.03
N PRO A 74 19.69 9.43 -10.69
CA PRO A 74 19.82 10.86 -10.98
C PRO A 74 18.68 11.45 -11.82
N ASN A 75 17.99 10.61 -12.58
CA ASN A 75 16.85 10.97 -13.42
C ASN A 75 15.52 10.46 -12.84
N GLU A 76 15.44 10.36 -11.51
CA GLU A 76 14.18 10.11 -10.79
C GLU A 76 13.12 11.14 -11.17
N SER A 77 11.90 10.67 -11.44
CA SER A 77 10.76 11.50 -11.79
C SER A 77 9.46 10.87 -11.31
N VAL A 78 8.35 11.61 -11.35
CA VAL A 78 7.01 11.04 -11.15
C VAL A 78 6.10 11.66 -12.20
N ASP A 79 5.31 10.83 -12.90
CA ASP A 79 4.26 11.32 -13.80
C ASP A 79 3.17 12.05 -12.98
N PRO A 80 2.86 13.33 -13.28
CA PRO A 80 1.80 14.06 -12.58
C PRO A 80 0.43 13.34 -12.60
N THR A 81 0.12 12.61 -13.68
CA THR A 81 -1.12 11.84 -13.78
C THR A 81 -1.13 10.66 -12.81
N GLU A 82 0.03 10.09 -12.49
CA GLU A 82 0.13 9.03 -11.47
C GLU A 82 -0.16 9.57 -10.07
N ILE A 83 0.27 10.81 -9.78
CA ILE A 83 -0.06 11.50 -8.53
C ILE A 83 -1.58 11.74 -8.44
N GLU A 84 -2.19 12.25 -9.50
CA GLU A 84 -3.64 12.51 -9.56
C GLU A 84 -4.46 11.23 -9.38
N HIS A 85 -4.10 10.17 -10.10
CA HIS A 85 -4.76 8.87 -9.99
C HIS A 85 -4.59 8.28 -8.59
N MET A 86 -3.39 8.31 -8.03
CA MET A 86 -3.15 7.74 -6.71
C MET A 86 -3.88 8.50 -5.59
N ALA A 87 -3.94 9.84 -5.67
CA ALA A 87 -4.74 10.63 -4.76
C ALA A 87 -6.24 10.27 -4.86
N GLN A 88 -6.74 10.07 -6.09
CA GLN A 88 -8.11 9.63 -6.31
C GLN A 88 -8.37 8.23 -5.73
N VAL A 89 -7.46 7.27 -5.93
CA VAL A 89 -7.56 5.93 -5.33
C VAL A 89 -7.61 6.01 -3.81
N GLU A 90 -6.75 6.81 -3.18
CA GLU A 90 -6.72 6.97 -1.72
C GLU A 90 -8.06 7.52 -1.19
N ALA A 91 -8.59 8.57 -1.80
CA ALA A 91 -9.89 9.14 -1.42
C ALA A 91 -11.04 8.11 -1.58
N LEU A 92 -11.02 7.37 -2.70
CA LEU A 92 -11.98 6.32 -3.00
C LEU A 92 -11.89 5.13 -2.04
N PHE A 93 -10.68 4.76 -1.63
CA PHE A 93 -10.41 3.72 -0.63
C PHE A 93 -10.95 4.13 0.72
N LEU A 94 -10.60 5.31 1.24
CA LEU A 94 -11.05 5.79 2.55
C LEU A 94 -12.59 5.85 2.65
N ARG A 95 -13.25 6.31 1.58
CA ARG A 95 -14.72 6.33 1.51
C ARG A 95 -15.34 4.94 1.54
N ARG A 96 -14.78 3.98 0.79
CA ARG A 96 -15.30 2.61 0.72
C ARG A 96 -15.02 1.82 1.99
N PHE A 97 -13.80 1.91 2.50
CA PHE A 97 -13.39 1.19 3.69
C PHE A 97 -14.14 1.67 4.93
N SER A 98 -14.38 2.98 5.07
CA SER A 98 -15.21 3.50 6.17
C SER A 98 -16.67 3.04 6.07
N ALA A 99 -17.25 2.96 4.87
CA ALA A 99 -18.59 2.43 4.66
C ALA A 99 -18.68 0.92 4.99
N ALA A 100 -17.65 0.14 4.65
CA ALA A 100 -17.56 -1.28 4.97
C ALA A 100 -17.27 -1.55 6.46
N ALA A 101 -16.55 -0.64 7.13
CA ALA A 101 -16.19 -0.74 8.54
C ALA A 101 -17.25 -0.15 9.48
N SER A 102 -18.24 0.60 8.97
CA SER A 102 -19.30 1.18 9.79
C SER A 102 -20.13 0.05 10.40
N PRO A 103 -20.22 -0.05 11.74
CA PRO A 103 -20.99 -1.10 12.38
C PRO A 103 -22.45 -0.93 11.98
N THR A 104 -23.09 -2.00 11.51
CA THR A 104 -24.55 -2.08 11.51
C THR A 104 -24.97 -1.80 12.95
N THR A 105 -25.64 -0.67 13.18
CA THR A 105 -26.18 -0.28 14.49
C THR A 105 -26.91 -1.47 15.09
N VAL A 106 -26.31 -2.09 16.12
CA VAL A 106 -27.05 -2.96 17.02
C VAL A 106 -28.10 -2.07 17.67
N ARG A 107 -29.36 -2.27 17.28
CA ARG A 107 -30.53 -1.78 18.01
C ARG A 107 -30.74 -2.63 19.26
#